data_AF-A0A381L4P8-F1
#
_entry.id   AF-A0A381L4P8-F1
#
_cell.length_a   1.000
_cell.length_b   1.000
_cell.length_c   1.000
_cell.angle_alpha   90.00
_cell.angle_beta   90.00
_cell.angle_gamma   90.00
#
_symmetry.space_group_name_H-M   'P 1'
#
loop_
_entity.id
_entity.type
_entity.pdbx_description
1 polymer ?
#
loop_
_entity_poly.entity_id
_entity_poly.type
_entity_poly.pdbx_seq_one_letter_code
_entity_poly.pdbx_strand_id
1 'polypeptide(L)'
;MPIVPDSVKYWSDFSRVFYHPKSIVQLNKLDVSPNLMPFETWDMGEELFNSIDKEHDILDRDLRTFIEEADQMQAIQIFASIDDAWGGFSAKYLDRIRDEYSKTTVAFWGSADELTSIPRVCR
;
A
#
# COMPACT_ATOMS: atom_id res chain seq x y z
N MET A 1 -20.19 19.80 -4.04
CA MET A 1 -20.38 20.65 -2.84
C MET A 1 -19.04 21.31 -2.52
N PRO A 2 -19.00 22.58 -2.10
CA PRO A 2 -17.76 23.18 -1.59
C PRO A 2 -17.35 22.50 -0.28
N ILE A 3 -16.06 22.17 -0.15
CA ILE A 3 -15.48 21.64 1.09
C ILE A 3 -15.39 22.77 2.13
N VAL A 4 -15.94 22.53 3.32
CA VAL A 4 -15.84 23.45 4.46
C VAL A 4 -14.66 22.97 5.33
N PRO A 5 -13.75 23.85 5.79
CA PRO A 5 -12.56 23.42 6.53
C PRO A 5 -12.85 22.56 7.76
N ASP A 6 -13.96 22.83 8.45
CA ASP A 6 -14.38 22.12 9.67
C ASP A 6 -14.93 20.70 9.43
N SER A 7 -15.30 20.37 8.18
CA SER A 7 -15.86 19.06 7.85
C SER A 7 -14.83 18.03 7.41
N VAL A 8 -13.55 18.42 7.29
CA VAL A 8 -12.50 17.58 6.71
C VAL A 8 -11.69 16.91 7.82
N LYS A 9 -11.68 15.58 7.83
CA LYS A 9 -10.94 14.79 8.84
C LYS A 9 -9.77 14.02 8.24
N TYR A 10 -9.85 13.66 6.96
CA TYR A 10 -8.84 12.84 6.29
C TYR A 10 -8.41 13.47 4.97
N TRP A 11 -7.20 13.12 4.51
CA TRP A 11 -6.68 13.58 3.22
C TRP A 11 -7.58 13.14 2.05
N SER A 12 -8.25 11.99 2.19
CA SER A 12 -9.17 11.44 1.19
C SER A 12 -10.40 12.33 0.95
N ASP A 13 -10.79 13.15 1.92
CA ASP A 13 -11.92 14.09 1.78
C ASP A 13 -11.61 15.21 0.77
N PHE A 14 -10.32 15.45 0.48
CA PHE A 14 -9.90 16.38 -0.59
C PHE A 14 -9.91 15.76 -1.98
N SER A 15 -10.02 14.42 -2.08
CA SER A 15 -10.14 13.78 -3.39
C SER A 15 -11.47 14.15 -4.03
N ARG A 16 -11.39 14.87 -5.15
CA ARG A 16 -12.56 15.16 -6.01
C ARG A 16 -12.80 14.08 -7.06
N VAL A 17 -11.91 13.09 -7.15
CA VAL A 17 -11.98 12.03 -8.14
C VAL A 17 -12.83 10.89 -7.59
N PHE A 18 -13.77 10.41 -8.41
CA PHE A 18 -14.58 9.24 -8.08
C PHE A 18 -13.74 7.97 -8.26
N TYR A 19 -13.33 7.39 -7.15
CA TYR A 19 -12.70 6.07 -7.12
C TYR A 19 -13.75 4.97 -7.07
N HIS A 20 -13.42 3.80 -7.61
CA HIS A 20 -14.26 2.62 -7.44
C HIS A 20 -14.27 2.22 -5.95
N PRO A 21 -15.41 1.86 -5.34
CA PRO A 21 -15.46 1.56 -3.90
C PRO A 21 -14.56 0.39 -3.48
N LYS A 22 -14.24 -0.54 -4.40
CA LYS A 22 -13.28 -1.63 -4.16
C LYS A 22 -11.81 -1.23 -4.32
N SER A 23 -11.52 -0.06 -4.91
CA SER A 23 -10.14 0.42 -5.13
C SER A 23 -9.55 1.12 -3.90
N ILE A 24 -10.39 1.59 -2.98
CA ILE A 24 -9.95 2.19 -1.72
C ILE A 24 -10.12 1.15 -0.62
N VAL A 25 -8.99 0.69 -0.07
CA VAL A 25 -8.96 -0.29 0.99
C VAL A 25 -8.56 0.40 2.29
N GLN A 26 -9.45 0.35 3.28
CA GLN A 26 -9.15 0.85 4.62
C GLN A 26 -8.52 -0.26 5.47
N LEU A 27 -7.33 0.00 6.01
CA LEU A 27 -6.66 -0.90 6.95
C LEU A 27 -7.18 -0.63 8.36
N ASN A 28 -8.25 -1.32 8.74
CA ASN A 28 -8.98 -1.08 9.99
C ASN A 28 -8.23 -1.51 11.26
N LYS A 29 -7.10 -2.22 11.13
CA LYS A 29 -6.29 -2.71 12.26
C LYS A 29 -5.20 -1.73 12.72
N LEU A 30 -5.05 -0.58 12.05
CA LEU A 30 -4.20 0.51 12.54
C LEU A 30 -4.96 1.39 13.56
N ASP A 31 -5.65 0.77 14.53
CA ASP A 31 -5.87 1.36 15.86
C ASP A 31 -4.52 1.39 16.62
N VAL A 32 -3.47 1.83 15.91
CA VAL A 32 -2.24 2.28 16.53
C VAL A 32 -2.65 3.59 17.16
N SER A 33 -2.93 3.52 18.46
CA SER A 33 -2.95 4.70 19.30
C SER A 33 -1.74 5.54 18.87
N PRO A 34 -1.92 6.79 18.41
CA PRO A 34 -0.83 7.60 17.81
C PRO A 34 0.36 7.82 18.75
N ASN A 35 0.26 7.35 19.99
CA ASN A 35 1.24 7.46 21.04
C ASN A 35 2.01 6.16 21.38
N LEU A 36 1.66 4.98 20.82
CA LEU A 36 2.28 3.72 21.29
C LEU A 36 3.38 3.14 20.40
N MET A 37 3.29 3.18 19.06
CA MET A 37 4.41 2.77 18.19
C MET A 37 4.31 3.44 16.81
N PRO A 38 5.36 4.16 16.35
CA PRO A 38 5.42 4.65 14.97
C PRO A 38 5.40 3.47 13.99
N PHE A 39 4.59 3.55 12.93
CA PHE A 39 4.61 2.57 11.82
C PHE A 39 5.83 2.84 10.92
N GLU A 40 7.03 2.59 11.48
CA GLU A 40 8.31 2.97 10.86
C GLU A 40 9.20 1.77 10.55
N THR A 41 8.98 0.62 11.22
CA THR A 41 9.87 -0.54 11.07
C THR A 41 9.38 -1.47 9.96
N TRP A 42 10.30 -1.89 9.09
CA TRP A 42 10.06 -2.85 8.01
C TRP A 42 9.27 -4.09 8.46
N ASP A 43 9.67 -4.71 9.58
CA ASP A 43 9.04 -5.92 10.12
C ASP A 43 7.56 -5.73 10.48
N MET A 44 7.17 -4.54 10.95
CA MET A 44 5.78 -4.22 11.26
C MET A 44 4.91 -4.21 10.00
N GLY A 45 5.48 -3.76 8.88
CA GLY A 45 4.83 -3.80 7.57
C GLY A 45 4.60 -5.22 7.07
N GLU A 46 5.62 -6.08 7.22
CA GLU A 46 5.48 -7.50 6.86
C GLU A 46 4.44 -8.21 7.73
N GLU A 47 4.45 -7.95 9.04
CA GLU A 47 3.45 -8.52 9.96
C GLU A 47 2.04 -8.07 9.61
N LEU A 48 1.86 -6.78 9.31
CA LEU A 48 0.58 -6.23 8.87
C LEU A 48 0.09 -6.93 7.60
N PHE A 49 0.96 -7.07 6.58
CA PHE A 49 0.64 -7.80 5.36
C PHE A 49 0.19 -9.23 5.66
N ASN A 50 0.99 -9.98 6.42
CA ASN A 50 0.68 -11.37 6.77
C ASN A 50 -0.65 -11.49 7.55
N SER A 51 -1.00 -10.50 8.36
CA SER A 51 -2.26 -10.49 9.12
C SER A 51 -3.48 -10.31 8.21
N ILE A 52 -3.36 -9.54 7.12
CA ILE A 52 -4.44 -9.27 6.17
C ILE A 52 -4.55 -10.42 5.16
N ASP A 53 -3.42 -10.93 4.69
CA ASP A 53 -3.35 -12.03 3.72
C ASP A 53 -4.02 -13.30 4.27
N LYS A 54 -3.75 -13.63 5.55
CA LYS A 54 -4.40 -14.75 6.23
C LYS A 54 -5.92 -14.67 6.31
N GLU A 55 -6.47 -13.46 6.36
CA GLU A 55 -7.91 -13.25 6.60
C GLU A 55 -8.70 -13.31 5.29
N HIS A 56 -8.17 -12.71 4.22
CA HIS A 56 -8.98 -12.41 3.04
C HIS A 56 -8.32 -12.65 1.68
N ASP A 57 -7.07 -13.13 1.60
CA ASP A 57 -6.26 -13.16 0.37
C ASP A 57 -6.32 -11.81 -0.38
N ILE A 58 -5.32 -10.98 -0.10
CA ILE A 58 -5.35 -9.56 -0.48
C ILE A 58 -5.45 -9.40 -2.00
N LEU A 59 -4.79 -10.29 -2.76
CA LEU A 59 -4.78 -10.22 -4.21
C LEU A 59 -6.13 -10.63 -4.80
N ASP A 60 -6.74 -11.68 -4.28
CA ASP A 60 -8.06 -12.14 -4.72
C ASP A 60 -9.13 -11.07 -4.49
N ARG A 61 -9.10 -10.42 -3.33
CA ARG A 61 -10.08 -9.39 -2.98
C ARG A 61 -9.90 -8.12 -3.81
N ASP A 62 -8.68 -7.62 -3.89
CA ASP A 62 -8.42 -6.28 -4.40
C ASP A 62 -8.01 -6.27 -5.86
N LEU A 63 -7.10 -7.16 -6.27
CA LEU A 63 -6.46 -7.12 -7.57
C LEU A 63 -7.25 -7.93 -8.62
N ARG A 64 -7.75 -9.11 -8.26
CA ARG A 64 -8.39 -10.05 -9.22
C ARG A 64 -9.58 -9.44 -9.95
N THR A 65 -10.45 -8.71 -9.23
CA THR A 65 -11.62 -8.06 -9.87
C THR A 65 -11.19 -7.14 -11.01
N PHE A 66 -10.15 -6.32 -10.81
CA PHE A 66 -9.68 -5.40 -11.86
C PHE A 66 -8.96 -6.11 -13.00
N ILE A 67 -8.30 -7.22 -12.71
CA ILE A 67 -7.62 -8.03 -13.73
C ILE A 67 -8.62 -8.76 -14.62
N GLU A 68 -9.67 -9.33 -14.05
CA GLU A 68 -10.72 -10.03 -14.79
C GLU A 68 -11.55 -9.10 -15.67
N GLU A 69 -11.73 -7.84 -15.26
CA GLU A 69 -12.39 -6.81 -16.07
C GLU A 69 -11.50 -6.27 -17.20
N ALA A 70 -10.18 -6.52 -17.15
CA ALA A 70 -9.23 -6.03 -18.14
C ALA A 70 -9.02 -7.05 -19.28
N ASP A 71 -9.39 -6.69 -20.51
CA ASP A 71 -9.18 -7.54 -21.69
C ASP A 71 -7.70 -7.86 -21.95
N GLN A 72 -6.81 -6.91 -21.67
CA GLN A 72 -5.36 -7.07 -21.84
C GLN A 72 -4.57 -6.25 -20.82
N MET A 73 -4.33 -6.83 -19.65
CA MET A 73 -3.43 -6.25 -18.66
C MET A 73 -1.98 -6.26 -19.16
N GLN A 74 -1.36 -5.08 -19.27
CA GLN A 74 0.03 -4.94 -19.71
C GLN A 74 1.02 -4.92 -18.54
N ALA A 75 0.72 -4.13 -17.51
CA ALA A 75 1.61 -3.91 -16.39
C ALA A 75 0.86 -3.53 -15.11
N ILE A 76 1.48 -3.80 -13.97
CA ILE A 76 1.07 -3.32 -12.65
C ILE A 76 2.06 -2.26 -12.21
N GLN A 77 1.55 -1.15 -11.68
CA GLN A 77 2.38 -0.07 -11.12
C GLN A 77 2.14 0.04 -9.62
N ILE A 78 3.20 -0.02 -8.84
CA ILE A 78 3.16 0.07 -7.38
C ILE A 78 3.88 1.35 -6.98
N PHE A 79 3.27 2.13 -6.10
CA PHE A 79 3.84 3.34 -5.52
C PHE A 79 3.88 3.15 -4.00
N ALA A 80 5.06 3.21 -3.40
CA ALA A 80 5.22 3.03 -1.96
C ALA A 80 6.48 3.73 -1.46
N SER A 81 6.52 4.06 -0.18
CA SER A 81 7.77 4.41 0.50
C SER A 81 8.67 3.18 0.64
N ILE A 82 9.99 3.38 0.65
CA ILE A 82 10.99 2.29 0.74
C ILE A 82 11.75 2.26 2.06
N ASP A 83 11.59 3.29 2.89
CA ASP A 83 12.37 3.58 4.07
C ASP A 83 11.60 3.40 5.39
N ASP A 84 10.32 3.06 5.32
CA ASP A 84 9.44 2.85 6.46
C ASP A 84 8.79 1.45 6.42
N ALA A 85 7.79 1.24 7.29
CA ALA A 85 7.03 0.01 7.34
C ALA A 85 6.21 -0.27 6.05
N TRP A 86 5.87 0.74 5.25
CA TRP A 86 5.24 0.51 3.94
C TRP A 86 6.20 -0.10 2.93
N GLY A 87 7.50 0.12 3.09
CA GLY A 87 8.54 -0.61 2.37
C GLY A 87 8.40 -2.12 2.56
N GLY A 88 8.30 -2.58 3.81
CA GLY A 88 8.14 -4.00 4.13
C GLY A 88 6.82 -4.59 3.66
N PHE A 89 5.74 -3.82 3.81
CA PHE A 89 4.43 -4.20 3.29
C PHE A 89 4.45 -4.38 1.76
N SER A 90 5.01 -3.40 1.05
CA SER A 90 5.03 -3.38 -0.41
C SER A 90 5.94 -4.46 -1.00
N ALA A 91 7.02 -4.83 -0.31
CA ALA A 91 7.88 -5.96 -0.69
C ALA A 91 7.12 -7.29 -0.65
N LYS A 92 6.40 -7.58 0.44
CA LYS A 92 5.56 -8.79 0.52
C LYS A 92 4.42 -8.79 -0.49
N TYR A 93 3.82 -7.63 -0.72
CA TYR A 93 2.80 -7.47 -1.75
C TYR A 93 3.35 -7.77 -3.15
N LEU A 94 4.56 -7.30 -3.46
CA LEU A 94 5.25 -7.58 -4.72
C LEU A 94 5.60 -9.07 -4.87
N ASP A 95 6.12 -9.71 -3.83
CA ASP A 95 6.41 -11.16 -3.82
C ASP A 95 5.15 -11.94 -4.21
N ARG A 96 4.01 -11.58 -3.61
CA ARG A 96 2.75 -12.27 -3.85
C ARG A 96 2.20 -12.04 -5.26
N ILE A 97 2.31 -10.82 -5.79
CA ILE A 97 1.98 -10.53 -7.20
C ILE A 97 2.85 -11.37 -8.14
N ARG A 98 4.14 -11.55 -7.82
CA ARG A 98 5.06 -12.31 -8.67
C ARG A 98 4.77 -13.80 -8.67
N ASP A 99 4.29 -14.34 -7.55
CA ASP A 99 3.86 -15.74 -7.47
C ASP A 99 2.63 -16.02 -8.35
N GLU A 100 1.62 -15.14 -8.33
CA GLU A 100 0.37 -15.35 -9.07
C GLU A 100 0.45 -14.86 -10.54
N TYR A 101 1.09 -13.72 -10.76
CA TYR A 101 1.17 -13.02 -12.05
C TYR A 101 2.62 -12.87 -12.54
N SER A 102 3.39 -13.96 -12.53
CA SER A 102 4.80 -13.98 -12.92
C SER A 102 5.11 -13.37 -14.31
N LYS A 103 4.16 -13.46 -15.25
CA LYS A 103 4.31 -12.96 -16.63
C LYS A 103 4.03 -11.45 -16.78
N THR A 104 3.40 -10.83 -15.79
CA THR A 104 3.02 -9.42 -15.87
C THR A 104 4.24 -8.54 -15.58
N THR A 105 4.38 -7.45 -16.34
CA THR A 105 5.41 -6.44 -16.06
C THR A 105 4.99 -5.67 -14.81
N VAL A 106 5.87 -5.58 -13.80
CA VAL A 106 5.60 -4.78 -12.60
C VAL A 106 6.62 -3.67 -12.52
N ALA A 107 6.15 -2.42 -12.44
CA ALA A 107 6.96 -1.24 -12.20
C ALA A 107 6.74 -0.79 -10.76
N PHE A 108 7.83 -0.62 -10.01
CA PHE A 108 7.80 -0.15 -8.63
C PHE A 108 8.41 1.24 -8.54
N TRP A 109 7.64 2.18 -7.99
CA TRP A 109 8.00 3.57 -7.79
C TRP A 109 8.17 3.81 -6.29
N GLY A 110 9.43 3.77 -5.86
CA GLY A 110 9.80 4.00 -4.48
C GLY A 110 10.00 5.48 -4.17
N SER A 111 9.31 6.00 -3.16
CA SER A 111 9.70 7.28 -2.53
C SER A 111 10.56 7.00 -1.30
N ALA A 112 11.62 7.77 -1.12
CA ALA A 112 12.41 7.78 0.11
C ALA A 112 12.48 9.20 0.60
N ASP A 113 12.46 9.39 1.92
CA ASP A 113 12.66 10.69 2.50
C ASP A 113 14.12 11.16 2.32
N GLU A 114 14.34 12.47 2.34
CA GLU A 114 15.65 13.04 2.06
C GLU A 114 16.65 12.64 3.16
N LEU A 115 17.70 11.89 2.76
CA LEU A 115 18.76 11.35 3.62
C LEU A 115 19.53 12.46 4.33
N THR A 116 19.02 12.96 5.46
CA THR A 116 19.68 14.05 6.19
C THR A 116 20.56 13.58 7.36
N SER A 117 20.63 12.28 7.74
CA SER A 117 21.50 11.94 8.89
C SER A 117 22.00 10.50 9.10
N ILE A 118 21.92 9.54 8.16
CA ILE A 118 22.45 8.20 8.44
C ILE A 118 23.27 7.62 7.27
N PRO A 119 24.58 7.35 7.44
CA PRO A 119 25.34 6.62 6.45
C PRO A 119 24.81 5.18 6.39
N ARG A 120 24.21 4.80 5.26
CA ARG A 120 23.82 3.40 5.04
C ARG A 120 25.10 2.56 4.93
N VAL A 121 25.42 1.81 5.99
CA VAL A 121 26.40 0.74 5.89
C VAL A 121 25.72 -0.41 5.16
N CYS A 122 26.14 -0.66 3.92
CA CYS A 122 25.80 -1.89 3.21
C CYS A 122 26.34 -3.08 4.01
N ARG A 123 25.46 -4.01 4.38
CA ARG A 123 25.83 -5.29 4.96
C ARG A 123 26.12 -6.31 3.87
#